data_AF-A0A2K3KVX1-F1
#
_entry.id   AF-A0A2K3KVX1-F1
#
_cell.length_a   1.000
_cell.length_b   1.000
_cell.length_c   1.000
_cell.angle_alpha   90.00
_cell.angle_beta   90.00
_cell.angle_gamma   90.00
#
_symmetry.space_group_name_H-M   'P 1'
#
loop_
_entity.id
_entity.type
_entity.pdbx_description
1 polymer ?
#
loop_
_entity_poly.entity_id
_entity_poly.type
_entity_poly.pdbx_seq_one_letter_code
_entity_poly.pdbx_strand_id
1 'polypeptide(L)'
;MEGFDDENEVEKKIKDQLHAQTIDRATKVTVVALDIVSDLSNILQEFGLKLDLKPASRRLLSEEIDNEQGFPAWVSATDRKLLAQMQRKGWRSKIKPNVVVAQDGTGQFKTIMDALNAYRKDYPKGIEGRYIIYVKAGVYKEHVVVHKDCRNLLMYGDGPQKTVITGSLNKGILKVEIVDNASFGT
;
A
#
# COMPACT_ATOMS: atom_id res chain seq x y z
N MET A 1 -12.61 -53.79 -5.77
CA MET A 1 -13.35 -52.92 -4.84
C MET A 1 -13.07 -51.50 -5.29
N GLU A 2 -13.75 -51.08 -6.36
CA GLU A 2 -13.64 -49.77 -7.03
C GLU A 2 -15.06 -49.41 -7.44
N GLY A 3 -15.74 -48.61 -6.63
CA GLY A 3 -17.15 -48.29 -6.87
C GLY A 3 -17.75 -47.26 -5.91
N PHE A 4 -16.96 -46.69 -5.00
CA PHE A 4 -17.42 -45.69 -4.03
C PHE A 4 -16.79 -44.29 -4.25
N ASP A 5 -15.84 -44.14 -5.19
CA ASP A 5 -15.18 -42.84 -5.45
C ASP A 5 -15.90 -42.02 -6.54
N ASP A 6 -16.55 -42.66 -7.51
CA ASP A 6 -17.26 -41.95 -8.60
C ASP A 6 -18.54 -41.23 -8.13
N GLU A 7 -19.29 -41.78 -7.18
CA GLU A 7 -20.52 -41.16 -6.67
C GLU A 7 -20.23 -39.83 -5.92
N ASN A 8 -19.14 -39.79 -5.17
CA ASN A 8 -18.71 -38.60 -4.44
C ASN A 8 -18.22 -37.48 -5.37
N GLU A 9 -17.58 -37.83 -6.50
CA GLU A 9 -17.22 -36.86 -7.54
C GLU A 9 -18.43 -36.32 -8.30
N VAL A 10 -19.38 -37.19 -8.64
CA VAL A 10 -20.60 -36.80 -9.34
C VAL A 10 -21.46 -35.90 -8.46
N GLU A 11 -21.60 -36.22 -7.17
CA GLU A 11 -22.34 -35.37 -6.22
C GLU A 11 -21.69 -34.00 -6.04
N LYS A 12 -20.36 -33.92 -5.97
CA LYS A 12 -19.63 -32.65 -5.93
C LYS A 12 -19.85 -31.83 -7.21
N LYS A 13 -19.73 -32.45 -8.38
CA LYS A 13 -19.98 -31.78 -9.69
C LYS A 13 -21.42 -31.28 -9.79
N ILE A 14 -22.40 -32.06 -9.33
CA ILE A 14 -23.81 -31.65 -9.30
C ILE A 14 -24.02 -30.47 -8.34
N LYS A 15 -23.42 -30.50 -7.15
CA LYS A 15 -23.47 -29.39 -6.18
C LYS A 15 -22.84 -28.12 -6.75
N ASP A 16 -21.67 -28.22 -7.38
CA ASP A 16 -20.98 -27.08 -7.98
C ASP A 16 -21.80 -26.47 -9.14
N GLN A 17 -22.42 -27.31 -9.98
CA GLN A 17 -23.31 -26.85 -11.04
C GLN A 17 -24.59 -26.19 -10.49
N LEU A 18 -25.19 -26.76 -9.45
CA LEU A 18 -26.35 -26.19 -8.78
C LEU A 18 -26.02 -24.83 -8.13
N HIS A 19 -24.85 -24.71 -7.50
CA HIS A 19 -24.36 -23.44 -6.94
C HIS A 19 -24.13 -22.40 -8.04
N ALA A 20 -23.50 -22.77 -9.16
CA ALA A 20 -23.29 -21.86 -10.29
C ALA A 20 -24.60 -21.38 -10.91
N GLN A 21 -25.56 -22.28 -11.13
CA GLN A 21 -26.89 -21.93 -11.66
C GLN A 21 -27.70 -21.05 -10.68
N THR A 22 -27.56 -21.28 -9.38
CA THR A 22 -28.22 -20.47 -8.35
C THR A 22 -27.67 -19.05 -8.34
N ILE A 23 -26.35 -18.90 -8.47
CA ILE A 23 -25.69 -17.59 -8.58
C ILE A 23 -26.15 -16.87 -9.85
N ASP A 24 -26.16 -17.52 -11.01
CA ASP A 24 -26.61 -16.91 -12.28
C ASP A 24 -28.06 -16.40 -12.19
N ARG A 25 -28.96 -17.20 -11.60
CA ARG A 25 -30.36 -16.77 -11.35
C ARG A 25 -30.43 -15.56 -10.42
N ALA A 26 -29.66 -15.56 -9.33
CA ALA A 26 -29.62 -14.41 -8.43
C ALA A 26 -29.11 -13.15 -9.15
N THR A 27 -28.07 -13.28 -9.98
CA THR A 27 -27.57 -12.13 -10.76
C THR A 27 -28.63 -11.60 -11.73
N LYS A 28 -29.33 -12.48 -12.47
CA LYS A 28 -30.41 -12.07 -13.39
C LYS A 28 -31.53 -11.32 -12.67
N VAL A 29 -31.97 -11.79 -11.50
CA VAL A 29 -33.00 -11.11 -10.70
C VAL A 29 -32.51 -9.74 -10.21
N THR A 30 -31.25 -9.62 -9.79
CA THR A 30 -30.71 -8.32 -9.36
C THR A 30 -30.61 -7.30 -10.50
N VAL A 31 -30.37 -7.74 -11.75
CA VAL A 31 -30.39 -6.85 -12.91
C VAL A 31 -31.81 -6.32 -13.17
N VAL A 32 -32.81 -7.21 -13.17
CA VAL A 32 -34.22 -6.81 -13.35
C VAL A 32 -34.69 -5.86 -12.26
N ALA A 33 -34.31 -6.11 -11.00
CA ALA A 33 -34.64 -5.22 -9.90
C ALA A 33 -34.00 -3.82 -10.05
N LEU A 34 -32.78 -3.74 -10.59
CA LEU A 34 -32.09 -2.48 -10.83
C LEU A 34 -32.81 -1.63 -11.88
N ASP A 35 -33.27 -2.26 -12.97
CA ASP A 35 -33.99 -1.58 -14.05
C ASP A 35 -35.29 -0.95 -13.51
N ILE A 36 -36.07 -1.71 -12.74
CA ILE A 36 -37.31 -1.22 -12.10
C ILE A 36 -37.04 -0.03 -11.16
N VAL A 37 -35.98 -0.11 -10.36
CA VAL A 37 -35.61 0.97 -9.43
C VAL A 37 -35.18 2.23 -10.20
N SER A 38 -34.52 2.07 -11.34
CA SER A 38 -34.14 3.18 -12.20
C SER A 38 -35.35 3.86 -12.87
N ASP A 39 -36.31 3.07 -13.36
CA ASP A 39 -37.55 3.59 -13.93
C ASP A 39 -38.40 4.32 -12.88
N LEU A 40 -38.46 3.78 -11.65
CA LEU A 40 -39.14 4.42 -10.53
C LEU A 40 -38.48 5.76 -10.15
N SER A 41 -37.15 5.87 -10.25
CA SER A 41 -36.43 7.12 -10.03
C SER A 41 -36.88 8.22 -11.01
N ASN A 42 -37.03 7.87 -12.28
CA ASN A 42 -37.50 8.80 -13.32
C ASN A 42 -38.94 9.28 -13.04
N ILE A 43 -39.84 8.37 -12.66
CA ILE A 43 -41.22 8.71 -12.31
C ILE A 43 -41.27 9.63 -11.07
N LEU A 44 -40.48 9.35 -10.04
CA LEU A 44 -40.46 10.18 -8.83
C LEU A 44 -39.92 11.61 -9.08
N GLN A 45 -39.00 11.76 -10.04
CA GLN A 45 -38.53 13.08 -10.48
C GLN A 45 -39.63 13.89 -11.16
N GLU A 46 -40.52 13.26 -11.95
CA GLU A 46 -41.68 13.93 -12.56
C GLU A 46 -42.68 14.44 -11.50
N PHE A 47 -42.81 13.75 -10.37
CA PHE A 47 -43.66 14.17 -9.23
C PHE A 47 -42.97 15.17 -8.28
N GLY A 48 -41.76 15.65 -8.61
CA GLY A 48 -41.03 16.63 -7.79
C GLY A 48 -40.44 16.06 -6.49
N LEU A 49 -40.50 14.74 -6.29
CA LEU A 49 -39.91 14.06 -5.15
C LEU A 49 -38.49 13.62 -5.50
N LYS A 50 -37.51 14.45 -5.15
CA LYS A 50 -36.09 14.13 -5.37
C LYS A 50 -35.60 13.08 -4.35
N LEU A 51 -35.61 11.81 -4.74
CA LEU A 51 -34.80 10.79 -4.07
C LEU A 51 -33.38 10.87 -4.65
N ASP A 52 -32.48 11.58 -3.95
CA ASP A 52 -31.07 11.67 -4.31
C ASP A 52 -30.34 10.38 -3.91
N LEU A 53 -30.71 9.28 -4.58
CA LEU A 53 -29.97 8.03 -4.53
C LEU A 53 -28.75 8.23 -5.42
N LYS A 54 -27.66 8.78 -4.84
CA LYS A 54 -26.34 8.60 -5.44
C LYS A 54 -26.23 7.12 -5.78
N PRO A 55 -26.05 6.74 -7.07
CA PRO A 55 -25.98 5.34 -7.43
C PRO A 55 -24.97 4.73 -6.49
N ALA A 56 -25.37 3.68 -5.77
CA ALA A 56 -24.42 2.83 -5.07
C ALA A 56 -23.55 2.25 -6.18
N SER A 57 -22.51 2.99 -6.55
CA SER A 57 -21.45 2.54 -7.41
C SER A 57 -21.08 1.19 -6.85
N ARG A 58 -21.31 0.12 -7.63
CA ARG A 58 -20.70 -1.17 -7.34
C ARG A 58 -19.22 -0.87 -7.17
N ARG A 59 -18.79 -0.78 -5.91
CA ARG A 59 -17.39 -0.57 -5.57
C ARG A 59 -16.78 -1.93 -5.83
N LEU A 60 -16.28 -2.09 -7.05
CA LEU A 60 -15.65 -3.32 -7.48
C LEU A 60 -14.50 -3.60 -6.50
N LEU A 61 -14.51 -4.78 -5.89
CA LEU A 61 -13.46 -5.25 -4.98
C LEU A 61 -12.09 -5.44 -5.68
N SER A 62 -12.04 -5.18 -7.00
CA SER A 62 -10.82 -5.18 -7.82
C SER A 62 -10.15 -3.80 -7.92
N GLU A 63 -10.75 -2.75 -7.34
CA GLU A 63 -10.24 -1.37 -7.40
C GLU A 63 -9.57 -0.93 -6.08
N GLU A 64 -9.11 -1.85 -5.23
CA GLU A 64 -8.18 -1.50 -4.14
C GLU A 64 -6.77 -1.12 -4.65
N ILE A 65 -6.54 -1.25 -5.96
CA ILE A 65 -5.31 -0.83 -6.64
C ILE A 65 -5.43 0.59 -7.25
N ASP A 66 -6.63 1.09 -7.52
CA ASP A 66 -6.82 2.36 -8.24
C ASP A 66 -7.58 3.40 -7.41
N ASN A 67 -6.94 3.87 -6.33
CA ASN A 67 -7.04 5.31 -6.08
C ASN A 67 -6.33 5.99 -7.27
N GLU A 68 -6.87 7.07 -7.85
CA GLU A 68 -6.47 7.83 -9.08
C GLU A 68 -4.96 8.05 -9.39
N GLN A 69 -4.06 7.59 -8.52
CA GLN A 69 -2.61 7.73 -8.54
C GLN A 69 -1.85 6.38 -8.49
N GLY A 70 -2.55 5.23 -8.53
CA GLY A 70 -1.95 3.89 -8.54
C GLY A 70 -1.29 3.47 -7.21
N PHE A 71 -1.78 3.99 -6.07
CA PHE A 71 -1.26 3.65 -4.74
C PHE A 71 -2.25 2.74 -3.98
N PRO A 72 -1.73 1.70 -3.29
CA PRO A 72 -2.57 0.73 -2.58
C PRO A 72 -3.26 1.33 -1.35
N ALA A 73 -4.37 0.71 -0.93
CA ALA A 73 -5.23 1.20 0.15
C ALA A 73 -4.54 1.36 1.53
N TRP A 74 -3.49 0.58 1.82
CA TRP A 74 -2.73 0.67 3.07
C TRP A 74 -1.86 1.93 3.17
N VAL A 75 -1.60 2.62 2.04
CA VAL A 75 -0.89 3.89 2.02
C VAL A 75 -1.89 5.01 2.34
N SER A 76 -1.65 5.79 3.39
CA SER A 76 -2.56 6.86 3.80
C SER A 76 -2.72 7.94 2.73
N ALA A 77 -3.87 8.62 2.69
CA ALA A 77 -4.13 9.67 1.69
C ALA A 77 -3.10 10.81 1.71
N THR A 78 -2.61 11.16 2.90
CA THR A 78 -1.53 12.14 3.09
C THR A 78 -0.21 11.67 2.47
N ASP A 79 0.08 10.37 2.56
CA ASP A 79 1.30 9.77 2.01
C ASP A 79 1.24 9.68 0.50
N ARG A 80 0.08 9.28 -0.04
CA ARG A 80 -0.16 9.28 -1.49
C ARG A 80 0.08 10.67 -2.09
N LYS A 81 -0.44 11.72 -1.47
CA LYS A 81 -0.23 13.10 -1.91
C LYS A 81 1.25 13.49 -1.88
N LEU A 82 1.98 13.09 -0.84
CA LEU A 82 3.41 13.33 -0.75
C LEU A 82 4.18 12.57 -1.84
N LEU A 83 3.92 11.27 -2.01
CA LEU A 83 4.56 10.42 -3.03
C LEU A 83 4.30 10.93 -4.45
N ALA A 84 3.06 11.31 -4.76
CA ALA A 84 2.71 11.94 -6.03
C ALA A 84 3.44 13.29 -6.23
N GLN A 85 3.64 14.07 -5.17
CA GLN A 85 4.49 15.26 -5.24
C GLN A 85 5.96 14.90 -5.48
N MET A 86 6.46 13.77 -4.95
CA MET A 86 7.85 13.31 -5.15
C MET A 86 8.20 13.02 -6.60
N GLN A 87 7.23 12.56 -7.36
CA GLN A 87 7.38 12.19 -8.76
C GLN A 87 7.50 13.41 -9.69
N ARG A 88 7.18 14.63 -9.20
CA ARG A 88 7.27 15.85 -10.01
C ARG A 88 8.71 16.35 -10.11
N LYS A 89 9.08 16.90 -11.28
CA LYS A 89 10.38 17.56 -11.46
C LYS A 89 10.55 18.69 -10.43
N GLY A 90 11.71 18.73 -9.76
CA GLY A 90 12.04 19.77 -8.77
C GLY A 90 11.43 19.57 -7.38
N TRP A 91 10.81 18.42 -7.09
CA TRP A 91 10.26 18.09 -5.78
C TRP A 91 11.23 18.30 -4.60
N ARG A 92 12.51 17.95 -4.78
CA ARG A 92 13.54 18.01 -3.73
C ARG A 92 13.69 19.40 -3.11
N SER A 93 13.43 20.46 -3.87
CA SER A 93 13.50 21.85 -3.37
C SER A 93 12.30 22.23 -2.51
N LYS A 94 11.21 21.47 -2.56
CA LYS A 94 9.98 21.74 -1.79
C LYS A 94 9.97 21.04 -0.43
N ILE A 95 10.78 19.99 -0.25
CA ILE A 95 10.96 19.37 1.06
C ILE A 95 12.18 19.97 1.75
N LYS A 96 12.00 20.37 3.00
CA LYS A 96 13.13 20.64 3.88
C LYS A 96 13.44 19.38 4.71
N PRO A 97 14.62 18.75 4.58
CA PRO A 97 14.99 17.63 5.42
C PRO A 97 15.26 18.09 6.87
N ASN A 98 14.93 17.24 7.84
CA ASN A 98 15.28 17.46 9.23
C ASN A 98 16.74 17.09 9.49
N VAL A 99 17.17 15.97 8.90
CA VAL A 99 18.52 15.42 9.05
C VAL A 99 19.11 15.08 7.70
N VAL A 100 20.41 15.32 7.56
CA VAL A 100 21.19 14.99 6.37
C VAL A 100 22.28 13.99 6.74
N VAL A 101 22.31 12.88 6.01
CA VAL A 101 23.31 11.82 6.16
C VAL A 101 24.23 11.84 4.95
N ALA A 102 25.53 11.93 5.16
CA ALA A 102 26.52 11.96 4.09
C ALA A 102 27.85 11.34 4.53
N GLN A 103 28.37 10.38 3.74
CA GLN A 103 29.64 9.71 4.04
C GLN A 103 30.85 10.62 3.85
N ASP A 104 30.73 11.61 2.96
CA ASP A 104 31.73 12.64 2.69
C ASP A 104 31.93 13.62 3.87
N GLY A 105 31.10 13.53 4.92
CA GLY A 105 31.15 14.41 6.08
C GLY A 105 30.46 15.77 5.87
N THR A 106 29.81 15.99 4.72
CA THR A 106 29.05 17.22 4.45
C THR A 106 27.63 17.21 5.03
N GLY A 107 27.28 16.13 5.75
CA GLY A 107 26.01 15.94 6.45
C GLY A 107 26.19 16.01 7.97
N GLN A 108 25.08 15.88 8.70
CA GLN A 108 25.08 15.82 10.16
C GLN A 108 25.57 14.47 10.68
N PHE A 109 25.27 13.39 9.94
CA PHE A 109 25.69 12.02 10.29
C PHE A 109 26.37 11.34 9.11
N LYS A 110 27.26 10.39 9.42
CA LYS A 110 27.94 9.57 8.41
C LYS A 110 27.19 8.28 8.08
N THR A 111 26.43 7.76 9.04
CA THR A 111 25.65 6.53 8.91
C THR A 111 24.16 6.82 9.08
N ILE A 112 23.33 5.97 8.49
CA ILE A 112 21.86 6.05 8.61
C ILE A 112 21.45 5.57 10.00
N MET A 113 22.12 4.55 10.54
CA MET A 113 21.88 4.04 11.89
C MET A 113 22.04 5.14 12.96
N ASP A 114 23.06 5.98 12.85
CA ASP A 114 23.28 7.09 13.79
C ASP A 114 22.17 8.14 13.69
N ALA A 115 21.69 8.44 12.47
CA ALA A 115 20.56 9.34 12.28
C ALA A 115 19.27 8.80 12.90
N LEU A 116 19.04 7.48 12.80
CA LEU A 116 17.88 6.82 13.44
C LEU A 116 18.01 6.78 14.97
N ASN A 117 19.22 6.58 15.49
CA ASN A 117 19.48 6.62 16.93
C ASN A 117 19.28 8.02 17.50
N ALA A 118 19.76 9.06 16.79
CA ALA A 118 19.52 10.45 17.14
C ALA A 118 18.02 10.76 17.14
N TYR A 119 17.30 10.35 16.08
CA TYR A 119 15.84 10.44 16.04
C TYR A 119 15.20 9.79 17.28
N ARG A 120 15.59 8.57 17.64
CA ARG A 120 15.01 7.87 18.81
C ARG A 120 15.27 8.60 20.13
N LYS A 121 16.44 9.22 20.27
CA LYS A 121 16.83 9.95 21.49
C LYS A 121 16.11 11.30 21.60
N ASP A 122 16.06 12.02 20.50
CA ASP A 122 15.58 13.41 20.46
C ASP A 122 14.05 13.49 20.30
N TYR A 123 13.41 12.44 19.80
CA TYR A 123 11.96 12.40 19.56
C TYR A 123 11.22 11.37 20.43
N PRO A 124 10.96 11.69 21.71
CA PRO A 124 10.06 10.90 22.55
C PRO A 124 8.60 11.03 22.07
N LYS A 125 7.91 9.88 22.05
CA LYS A 125 6.46 9.64 21.91
C LYS A 125 5.57 10.91 21.88
N GLY A 126 5.36 11.52 20.71
CA GLY A 126 4.34 12.58 20.57
C GLY A 126 4.50 13.56 19.42
N ILE A 127 4.98 13.13 18.25
CA ILE A 127 5.24 14.07 17.15
C ILE A 127 3.96 14.43 16.39
N GLU A 128 3.72 15.74 16.26
CA GLU A 128 2.84 16.32 15.25
C GLU A 128 3.64 16.61 13.97
N GLY A 129 3.90 15.59 13.16
CA GLY A 129 4.57 15.80 11.87
C GLY A 129 5.43 14.65 11.40
N ARG A 130 5.96 14.81 10.18
CA ARG A 130 6.80 13.84 9.49
C ARG A 130 8.26 14.16 9.71
N TYR A 131 9.04 13.15 10.07
CA TYR A 131 10.49 13.27 10.17
C TYR A 131 11.15 12.86 8.87
N ILE A 132 12.00 13.72 8.33
CA ILE A 132 12.55 13.59 6.99
C ILE A 132 14.07 13.44 7.05
N ILE A 133 14.56 12.27 6.64
CA ILE A 133 15.97 11.96 6.52
C ILE A 133 16.37 12.03 5.04
N TYR A 134 17.33 12.91 4.73
CA TYR A 134 17.94 12.99 3.41
C TYR A 134 19.29 12.28 3.42
N VAL A 135 19.43 11.28 2.55
CA VAL A 135 20.67 10.50 2.41
C VAL A 135 21.35 10.90 1.11
N LYS A 136 22.56 11.45 1.18
CA LYS A 136 23.31 11.87 -0.01
C LYS A 136 23.76 10.67 -0.84
N ALA A 137 24.24 10.96 -2.05
CA ALA A 137 24.92 9.98 -2.89
C ALA A 137 26.10 9.32 -2.13
N GLY A 138 26.17 8.00 -2.19
CA GLY A 138 27.14 7.22 -1.42
C GLY A 138 26.75 5.74 -1.35
N VAL A 139 27.73 4.91 -0.98
CA VAL A 139 27.54 3.46 -0.79
C VAL A 139 27.61 3.15 0.71
N TYR A 140 26.44 3.03 1.32
CA TYR A 140 26.27 2.82 2.76
C TYR A 140 26.29 1.31 3.07
N LYS A 141 27.44 0.84 3.56
CA LYS A 141 27.64 -0.57 3.99
C LYS A 141 27.16 -0.74 5.43
N GLU A 142 25.86 -0.75 5.65
CA GLU A 142 25.26 -0.83 6.99
C GLU A 142 23.96 -1.65 7.00
N HIS A 143 23.60 -2.16 8.17
CA HIS A 143 22.34 -2.84 8.40
C HIS A 143 21.38 -1.92 9.13
N VAL A 144 20.38 -1.40 8.41
CA VAL A 144 19.44 -0.40 8.92
C VAL A 144 18.24 -1.07 9.58
N VAL A 145 18.05 -0.82 10.88
CA VAL A 145 16.89 -1.34 11.63
C VAL A 145 15.98 -0.18 12.05
N VAL A 146 14.81 -0.08 11.42
CA VAL A 146 13.78 0.88 11.80
C VAL A 146 12.90 0.29 12.88
N HIS A 147 13.03 0.79 14.10
CA HIS A 147 12.25 0.31 15.24
C HIS A 147 10.81 0.80 15.17
N LYS A 148 9.86 0.06 15.77
CA LYS A 148 8.42 0.41 15.83
C LYS A 148 8.14 1.78 16.47
N ASP A 149 9.04 2.25 17.32
CA ASP A 149 8.94 3.57 17.96
C ASP A 149 9.16 4.72 16.95
N CYS A 150 9.78 4.43 15.79
CA CYS A 150 10.00 5.38 14.70
C CYS A 150 8.75 5.51 13.82
N ARG A 151 7.80 6.35 14.24
CA ARG A 151 6.58 6.64 13.49
C ARG A 151 6.76 7.83 12.54
N ASN A 152 6.04 7.79 11.42
CA ASN A 152 5.96 8.88 10.44
C ASN A 152 7.33 9.33 9.88
N LEU A 153 8.20 8.36 9.60
CA LEU A 153 9.52 8.57 9.02
C LEU A 153 9.45 8.54 7.49
N LEU A 154 10.08 9.51 6.83
CA LEU A 154 10.35 9.50 5.40
C LEU A 154 11.86 9.58 5.18
N MET A 155 12.41 8.63 4.42
CA MET A 155 13.79 8.64 3.98
C MET A 155 13.84 8.75 2.46
N TYR A 156 14.67 9.65 1.94
CA TYR A 156 14.89 9.77 0.50
C TYR A 156 16.35 10.08 0.19
N GLY A 157 16.79 9.67 -1.00
CA GLY A 157 18.16 9.87 -1.47
C GLY A 157 18.31 10.70 -2.74
N ASP A 158 19.55 10.83 -3.22
CA ASP A 158 19.90 11.55 -4.45
C ASP A 158 19.46 10.83 -5.73
N GLY A 159 19.15 9.55 -5.60
CA GLY A 159 18.55 8.73 -6.66
C GLY A 159 18.86 7.26 -6.46
N PRO A 160 18.10 6.38 -7.13
CA PRO A 160 18.23 4.94 -6.95
C PRO A 160 19.62 4.40 -7.33
N GLN A 161 20.30 5.03 -8.30
CA GLN A 161 21.65 4.65 -8.72
C GLN A 161 22.77 5.36 -7.96
N LYS A 162 22.45 6.39 -7.17
CA LYS A 162 23.44 7.24 -6.49
C LYS A 162 23.55 6.95 -5.01
N THR A 163 22.43 6.66 -4.36
CA THR A 163 22.35 6.33 -2.95
C THR A 163 22.06 4.84 -2.83
N VAL A 164 23.07 4.05 -2.47
CA VAL A 164 22.95 2.60 -2.37
C VAL A 164 23.24 2.20 -0.93
N ILE A 165 22.26 1.54 -0.31
CA ILE A 165 22.42 0.90 1.01
C ILE A 165 22.64 -0.58 0.75
N THR A 166 23.76 -1.11 1.24
CA THR A 166 24.15 -2.50 1.02
C THR A 166 24.44 -3.17 2.36
N GLY A 167 23.96 -4.41 2.50
CA GLY A 167 24.28 -5.30 3.62
C GLY A 167 24.56 -6.69 3.09
N SER A 168 25.44 -7.43 3.77
CA SER A 168 25.83 -8.80 3.39
C SER A 168 25.44 -9.79 4.48
N LEU A 169 24.21 -9.70 4.99
CA LEU A 169 23.73 -10.63 6.01
C LEU A 169 23.30 -11.95 5.36
N ASN A 170 23.84 -13.05 5.89
CA ASN A 170 23.53 -14.42 5.47
C ASN A 170 23.10 -15.23 6.71
N LYS A 171 21.97 -15.93 6.59
CA LYS A 171 21.41 -16.84 7.61
C LYS A 171 22.44 -17.87 8.12
N GLY A 172 23.26 -18.44 7.23
CA GLY A 172 24.26 -19.46 7.55
C GLY A 172 25.46 -18.98 8.38
N ILE A 173 25.72 -17.67 8.43
CA ILE A 173 26.85 -17.10 9.20
C ILE A 173 26.34 -16.35 10.44
N LEU A 174 25.17 -15.71 10.38
CA LEU A 174 24.72 -14.76 11.41
C LEU A 174 23.35 -15.10 12.05
N LYS A 175 22.73 -16.25 11.75
CA LYS A 175 21.43 -16.70 12.31
C LYS A 175 20.29 -15.68 12.23
N VAL A 176 20.30 -14.78 11.25
CA VAL A 176 19.21 -13.81 11.02
C VAL A 176 18.00 -14.52 10.38
N GLU A 177 16.80 -14.27 10.89
CA GLU A 177 15.56 -14.91 10.42
C GLU A 177 15.00 -14.17 9.19
N ILE A 178 14.21 -14.87 8.37
CA ILE A 178 13.69 -14.34 7.09
C ILE A 178 12.73 -13.15 7.32
N VAL A 179 12.17 -13.02 8.53
CA VAL A 179 11.29 -11.93 8.94
C VAL A 179 11.99 -10.57 9.07
N ASP A 180 13.33 -10.52 9.03
CA ASP A 180 14.11 -9.30 9.23
C ASP A 180 14.58 -8.64 7.92
N ASN A 181 14.17 -9.15 6.74
CA ASN A 181 14.56 -8.59 5.45
C ASN A 181 13.39 -7.97 4.68
N ALA A 182 13.69 -6.90 3.93
CA ALA A 182 12.80 -6.31 2.95
C ALA A 182 13.51 -6.29 1.59
N SER A 183 12.99 -7.03 0.62
CA SER A 183 13.45 -7.00 -0.77
C SER A 183 12.51 -6.12 -1.58
N PHE A 184 13.00 -4.99 -2.11
CA PHE A 184 12.25 -4.16 -3.04
C PHE A 184 12.57 -4.63 -4.47
N GLY A 185 11.63 -5.34 -5.08
CA GLY A 185 11.65 -5.65 -6.52
C GLY A 185 11.24 -4.42 -7.35
N THR A 186 11.76 -4.35 -8.56
CA THR A 186 11.43 -3.34 -9.59
C THR A 186 10.02 -3.47 -10.10
#